data_AF-A0A1I2PBM7-F1
#
_entry.id   AF-A0A1I2PBM7-F1
#
_cell.length_a   1.000
_cell.length_b   1.000
_cell.length_c   1.000
_cell.angle_alpha   90.00
_cell.angle_beta   90.00
_cell.angle_gamma   90.00
#
_symmetry.space_group_name_H-M   'P 1'
#
loop_
_entity.id
_entity.type
_entity.pdbx_description
1 polymer ?
#
loop_
_entity_poly.entity_id
_entity_poly.type
_entity_poly.pdbx_seq_one_letter_code
_entity_poly.pdbx_strand_id
1 'polypeptide(L)'
;MKWYYLENYVNYVETVPSGFKENNIPLFVPKPDLTPQELVHQLNQYRPDVILTNGWTPFHREPYFQVVRRYCEETDSLHVFWSTEDPLHTDYWSLYVLETGRPDVVFTHSYDCTKIYQERGLPSYYLPFACNPRIHRTLPPVPQYQSDVALVANFSNATMESWRLQSLRILLEPLLRENISLKIWGKGWEQGKNLLPFSVPNHVIGGPIPYRRVPYVYASAKIILGIQNHQEVLTRRTWECIGTGGLLITNHIPAVLRHFKPNHHLLTSRHPEETRALVRNLLKNRPLRDRIAANGQKHVHQNHRYGHRVREMVEKVSELLQFKREQRRSYRFPSPSPVQEIRSRQAFTCTSPGGQPMDRPTLVIKRNKGLLRDYRSCLLFPLESCLNEGFDVQLARVKLFLSVNPDRNTAIKCQYFSSKEQPTSLPRDLVLEGESSAIPVTAINKEKPYQAPVTIPVTPLVRRLIREGKKTLMIYLSIPPEKEGTVQFLGPQIPRTHPLAKLVYYERFTPRLEIRYRRRPGTDLNPPWEPFAR
;
A
#
# COMPACT_ATOMS: atom_id res chain seq x y z
N MET A 1 14.38 24.69 9.28
CA MET A 1 13.54 23.82 8.45
C MET A 1 12.12 23.79 9.01
N LYS A 2 11.17 24.45 8.33
CA LYS A 2 9.73 24.46 8.64
C LYS A 2 9.04 23.30 7.94
N TRP A 3 8.18 22.59 8.67
CA TRP A 3 7.40 21.47 8.15
C TRP A 3 5.92 21.79 8.08
N TYR A 4 5.25 21.28 7.05
CA TYR A 4 3.81 21.28 6.92
C TYR A 4 3.33 19.84 6.89
N TYR A 5 2.39 19.46 7.76
CA TYR A 5 1.91 18.09 7.86
C TYR A 5 0.47 17.99 7.34
N LEU A 6 0.32 17.47 6.11
CA LEU A 6 -0.96 17.38 5.42
C LEU A 6 -1.73 16.12 5.85
N GLU A 7 -2.41 16.22 6.99
CA GLU A 7 -3.18 15.11 7.59
C GLU A 7 -4.38 15.64 8.39
N ASN A 8 -5.48 14.89 8.43
CA ASN A 8 -6.69 15.20 9.21
C ASN A 8 -7.19 14.06 10.10
N TYR A 9 -6.64 12.85 10.03
CA TYR A 9 -7.09 11.76 10.88
C TYR A 9 -6.55 11.91 12.32
N VAL A 10 -7.46 11.89 13.28
CA VAL A 10 -7.20 12.16 14.72
C VAL A 10 -6.04 11.32 15.26
N ASN A 11 -5.98 10.03 14.93
CA ASN A 11 -4.91 9.15 15.41
C ASN A 11 -3.51 9.57 14.93
N TYR A 12 -3.39 10.27 13.80
CA TYR A 12 -2.13 10.79 13.28
C TYR A 12 -1.85 12.19 13.80
N VAL A 13 -2.85 13.09 13.74
CA VAL A 13 -2.75 14.48 14.21
C VAL A 13 -2.46 14.56 15.72
N GLU A 14 -2.92 13.60 16.52
CA GLU A 14 -2.62 13.59 17.97
C GLU A 14 -1.28 12.95 18.31
N THR A 15 -0.62 12.27 17.38
CA THR A 15 0.59 11.50 17.66
C THR A 15 1.82 12.05 16.97
N VAL A 16 1.84 12.16 15.66
CA VAL A 16 3.01 12.58 14.87
C VAL A 16 3.52 13.97 15.28
N PRO A 17 2.67 15.01 15.45
CA PRO A 17 3.11 16.35 15.90
C PRO A 17 3.83 16.37 17.25
N SER A 18 3.63 15.36 18.10
CA SER A 18 4.37 15.27 19.37
C SER A 18 5.88 15.14 19.16
N GLY A 19 6.31 14.46 18.09
CA GLY A 19 7.71 14.31 17.75
C GLY A 19 8.36 15.61 17.26
N PHE A 20 7.61 16.42 16.49
CA PHE A 20 8.06 17.74 16.05
C PHE A 20 8.23 18.68 17.24
N LYS A 21 7.25 18.71 18.15
CA LYS A 21 7.34 19.51 19.39
C LYS A 21 8.50 19.05 20.28
N GLU A 22 8.75 17.75 20.42
CA GLU A 22 9.86 17.24 21.23
C GLU A 22 11.23 17.69 20.71
N ASN A 23 11.41 17.77 19.40
CA ASN A 23 12.67 18.20 18.79
C ASN A 23 12.71 19.71 18.49
N ASN A 24 11.74 20.50 18.96
CA ASN A 24 11.62 21.94 18.69
C ASN A 24 11.62 22.30 17.19
N ILE A 25 10.96 21.47 16.36
CA ILE A 25 10.86 21.70 14.92
C ILE A 25 9.53 22.40 14.62
N PRO A 26 9.53 23.55 13.92
CA PRO A 26 8.30 24.23 13.52
C PRO A 26 7.44 23.34 12.62
N LEU A 27 6.19 23.13 13.02
CA LEU A 27 5.22 22.34 12.28
C LEU A 27 3.89 23.09 12.16
N PHE A 28 3.36 23.15 10.94
CA PHE A 28 1.97 23.54 10.69
C PHE A 28 1.11 22.31 10.41
N VAL A 29 -0.07 22.24 11.02
CA VAL A 29 -1.07 21.19 10.78
C VAL A 29 -2.38 21.89 10.39
N PRO A 30 -2.99 21.54 9.24
CA PRO A 30 -4.19 22.20 8.79
C PRO A 30 -5.45 21.80 9.56
N LYS A 31 -6.52 22.55 9.34
CA LYS A 31 -7.87 22.18 9.78
C LYS A 31 -8.38 20.92 9.04
N PRO A 32 -9.25 20.09 9.65
CA PRO A 32 -9.66 18.82 9.07
C PRO A 32 -10.42 18.89 7.73
N ASP A 33 -11.07 20.02 7.47
CA ASP A 33 -11.92 20.34 6.30
C ASP A 33 -11.18 21.14 5.21
N LEU A 34 -9.84 21.24 5.28
CA LEU A 34 -9.01 21.99 4.33
C LEU A 34 -9.35 21.66 2.86
N THR A 35 -9.58 22.69 2.05
CA THR A 35 -9.74 22.59 0.59
C THR A 35 -8.41 22.77 -0.16
N PRO A 36 -8.29 22.33 -1.42
CA PRO A 36 -7.09 22.58 -2.22
C PRO A 36 -6.75 24.07 -2.38
N GLN A 37 -7.76 24.93 -2.52
CA GLN A 37 -7.56 26.39 -2.63
C GLN A 37 -7.01 26.99 -1.34
N GLU A 38 -7.55 26.58 -0.18
CA GLU A 38 -7.01 26.98 1.12
C GLU A 38 -5.59 26.45 1.33
N LEU A 39 -5.29 25.23 0.85
CA LEU A 39 -3.94 24.67 0.92
C LEU A 39 -2.93 25.55 0.18
N VAL A 40 -3.25 26.04 -1.03
CA VAL A 40 -2.39 26.99 -1.78
C VAL A 40 -2.09 28.22 -0.93
N HIS A 41 -3.12 28.83 -0.34
CA HIS A 41 -2.96 30.02 0.49
C HIS A 41 -2.08 29.74 1.72
N GLN A 42 -2.33 28.63 2.43
CA GLN A 42 -1.57 28.24 3.62
C GLN A 42 -0.10 27.96 3.30
N LEU A 43 0.21 27.25 2.21
CA LEU A 43 1.59 26.99 1.79
C LEU A 43 2.32 28.30 1.44
N ASN A 44 1.67 29.20 0.70
CA ASN A 44 2.27 30.49 0.32
C ASN A 44 2.54 31.41 1.51
N GLN A 45 1.68 31.37 2.54
CA GLN A 45 1.84 32.16 3.76
C GLN A 45 2.88 31.55 4.71
N TYR A 46 2.79 30.25 4.98
CA TYR A 46 3.64 29.57 5.95
C TYR A 46 5.06 29.33 5.42
N ARG A 47 5.19 29.13 4.11
CA ARG A 47 6.41 28.80 3.37
C ARG A 47 7.18 27.63 3.99
N PRO A 48 6.61 26.41 4.03
CA PRO A 48 7.33 25.24 4.54
C PRO A 48 8.50 24.86 3.61
N ASP A 49 9.55 24.32 4.19
CA ASP A 49 10.67 23.69 3.47
C ASP A 49 10.33 22.22 3.10
N VAL A 50 9.44 21.60 3.88
CA VAL A 50 9.05 20.20 3.75
C VAL A 50 7.54 20.04 3.95
N ILE A 51 6.89 19.31 3.06
CA ILE A 51 5.51 18.88 3.18
C ILE A 51 5.51 17.37 3.45
N LEU A 52 5.00 16.97 4.61
CA LEU A 52 4.84 15.57 5.01
C LEU A 52 3.40 15.11 4.75
N THR A 53 3.26 14.00 4.03
CA THR A 53 2.01 13.25 3.84
C THR A 53 2.15 11.85 4.46
N ASN A 54 1.05 11.24 4.90
CA ASN A 54 1.10 9.90 5.48
C ASN A 54 -0.23 9.14 5.34
N GLY A 55 -0.13 7.82 5.14
CA GLY A 55 -1.29 6.93 5.17
C GLY A 55 -2.31 7.18 4.08
N TRP A 56 -3.58 6.88 4.40
CA TRP A 56 -4.70 6.89 3.44
C TRP A 56 -5.87 7.71 3.96
N THR A 57 -5.87 9.00 3.60
CA THR A 57 -6.83 9.99 4.12
C THR A 57 -7.36 10.90 3.02
N PRO A 58 -8.44 11.67 3.26
CA PRO A 58 -9.08 12.52 2.24
C PRO A 58 -8.18 13.59 1.59
N PHE A 59 -7.05 13.94 2.20
CA PHE A 59 -6.08 14.86 1.59
C PHE A 59 -5.16 14.19 0.57
N HIS A 60 -5.11 12.86 0.52
CA HIS A 60 -4.21 12.12 -0.37
C HIS A 60 -4.89 11.80 -1.71
N ARG A 61 -5.21 12.83 -2.48
CA ARG A 61 -5.87 12.72 -3.79
C ARG A 61 -5.38 13.81 -4.75
N GLU A 62 -5.57 13.57 -6.05
CA GLU A 62 -5.01 14.38 -7.15
C GLU A 62 -5.09 15.90 -6.92
N PRO A 63 -6.22 16.54 -6.54
CA PRO A 63 -6.26 17.99 -6.37
C PRO A 63 -5.28 18.55 -5.33
N TYR A 64 -5.03 17.81 -4.24
CA TYR A 64 -4.08 18.22 -3.21
C TYR A 64 -2.65 17.91 -3.66
N PHE A 65 -2.44 16.76 -4.29
CA PHE A 65 -1.13 16.41 -4.84
C PHE A 65 -0.67 17.37 -5.95
N GLN A 66 -1.60 17.91 -6.75
CA GLN A 66 -1.29 18.99 -7.71
C GLN A 66 -0.76 20.23 -7.01
N VAL A 67 -1.41 20.65 -5.91
CA VAL A 67 -0.95 21.80 -5.10
C VAL A 67 0.43 21.53 -4.49
N VAL A 68 0.63 20.35 -3.89
CA VAL A 68 1.91 19.96 -3.27
C VAL A 68 3.04 19.91 -4.30
N ARG A 69 2.83 19.25 -5.46
CA ARG A 69 3.84 19.17 -6.53
C ARG A 69 4.23 20.55 -7.03
N ARG A 70 3.24 21.36 -7.40
CA ARG A 70 3.47 22.72 -7.91
C ARG A 70 4.25 23.57 -6.91
N TYR A 71 3.85 23.55 -5.64
CA TYR A 71 4.56 24.28 -4.60
C TYR A 71 6.02 23.80 -4.44
N CYS A 72 6.26 22.48 -4.42
CA CYS A 72 7.61 21.93 -4.30
C CYS A 72 8.49 22.24 -5.51
N GLU A 73 7.93 22.28 -6.72
CA GLU A 73 8.61 22.68 -7.96
C GLU A 73 8.94 24.18 -7.98
N GLU A 74 8.03 25.04 -7.51
CA GLU A 74 8.22 26.50 -7.51
C GLU A 74 9.14 27.02 -6.40
N THR A 75 9.37 26.24 -5.34
CA THR A 75 10.05 26.72 -4.11
C THR A 75 11.25 25.88 -3.67
N ASP A 76 11.63 24.87 -4.45
CA ASP A 76 12.66 23.88 -4.08
C ASP A 76 12.39 23.20 -2.72
N SER A 77 11.12 23.09 -2.33
CA SER A 77 10.68 22.36 -1.14
C SER A 77 10.60 20.86 -1.41
N LEU A 78 10.58 20.05 -0.36
CA LEU A 78 10.45 18.59 -0.47
C LEU A 78 9.06 18.09 -0.10
N HIS A 79 8.55 17.15 -0.88
CA HIS A 79 7.43 16.30 -0.52
C HIS A 79 7.94 14.98 0.06
N VAL A 80 7.66 14.74 1.34
CA VAL A 80 7.97 13.50 2.06
C VAL A 80 6.68 12.68 2.20
N PHE A 81 6.71 11.43 1.76
CA PHE A 81 5.59 10.50 1.99
C PHE A 81 5.95 9.42 3.01
N TRP A 82 5.16 9.28 4.07
CA TRP A 82 5.27 8.16 5.01
C TRP A 82 4.18 7.12 4.77
N SER A 83 4.55 6.02 4.13
CA SER A 83 3.69 4.89 3.81
C SER A 83 3.39 4.01 5.03
N THR A 84 2.17 4.14 5.53
CA THR A 84 1.64 3.38 6.69
C THR A 84 0.72 2.23 6.30
N GLU A 85 0.56 1.96 5.00
CA GLU A 85 -0.37 0.95 4.48
C GLU A 85 0.34 -0.26 3.82
N ASP A 86 1.67 -0.21 3.74
CA ASP A 86 2.50 -1.32 3.27
C ASP A 86 2.53 -2.53 4.24
N PRO A 87 2.78 -3.76 3.77
CA PRO A 87 2.84 -4.18 2.37
C PRO A 87 1.44 -4.43 1.76
N LEU A 88 0.37 -4.40 2.57
CA LEU A 88 -0.96 -4.85 2.16
C LEU A 88 -1.54 -4.03 1.01
N HIS A 89 -1.19 -2.75 0.94
CA HIS A 89 -1.76 -1.80 -0.01
C HIS A 89 -0.70 -1.15 -0.90
N THR A 90 0.49 -1.74 -1.02
CA THR A 90 1.59 -1.11 -1.76
C THR A 90 1.27 -0.90 -3.24
N ASP A 91 0.81 -1.93 -3.98
CA ASP A 91 0.68 -1.87 -5.45
C ASP A 91 -0.37 -0.85 -5.95
N TYR A 92 -1.37 -0.54 -5.11
CA TYR A 92 -2.47 0.36 -5.48
C TYR A 92 -2.59 1.63 -4.66
N TRP A 93 -2.22 1.64 -3.37
CA TRP A 93 -2.26 2.88 -2.58
C TRP A 93 -0.90 3.58 -2.61
N SER A 94 0.15 2.90 -2.13
CA SER A 94 1.46 3.53 -2.01
C SER A 94 2.06 3.88 -3.37
N LEU A 95 1.89 3.02 -4.38
CA LEU A 95 2.29 3.30 -5.75
C LEU A 95 1.40 4.35 -6.44
N TYR A 96 0.14 4.52 -6.02
CA TYR A 96 -0.69 5.66 -6.46
C TYR A 96 -0.10 6.97 -5.95
N VAL A 97 0.24 7.06 -4.66
CA VAL A 97 0.89 8.26 -4.11
C VAL A 97 2.23 8.53 -4.81
N LEU A 98 2.94 7.50 -5.23
CA LEU A 98 4.17 7.64 -6.01
C LEU A 98 3.94 8.21 -7.42
N GLU A 99 2.99 7.62 -8.16
CA GLU A 99 2.66 8.02 -9.54
C GLU A 99 2.03 9.43 -9.59
N THR A 100 1.09 9.67 -8.70
CA THR A 100 0.31 10.90 -8.65
C THR A 100 0.97 11.96 -7.75
N GLY A 101 1.35 11.62 -6.53
CA GLY A 101 1.92 12.57 -5.55
C GLY A 101 3.38 12.94 -5.80
N ARG A 102 4.13 12.11 -6.54
CA ARG A 102 5.56 12.31 -6.87
C ARG A 102 6.40 12.82 -5.68
N PRO A 103 6.44 12.09 -4.54
CA PRO A 103 7.26 12.50 -3.40
C PRO A 103 8.74 12.46 -3.76
N ASP A 104 9.55 13.29 -3.11
CA ASP A 104 11.01 13.29 -3.24
C ASP A 104 11.66 12.15 -2.43
N VAL A 105 10.99 11.69 -1.36
CA VAL A 105 11.46 10.59 -0.50
C VAL A 105 10.31 9.85 0.16
N VAL A 106 10.49 8.54 0.36
CA VAL A 106 9.50 7.68 1.00
C VAL A 106 10.03 7.09 2.31
N PHE A 107 9.29 7.27 3.39
CA PHE A 107 9.44 6.44 4.58
C PHE A 107 8.39 5.33 4.54
N THR A 108 8.72 4.12 5.01
CA THR A 108 7.73 3.04 5.10
C THR A 108 7.90 2.25 6.39
N HIS A 109 6.79 1.89 7.02
CA HIS A 109 6.80 1.02 8.19
C HIS A 109 6.99 -0.48 7.86
N SER A 110 7.14 -0.81 6.58
CA SER A 110 7.45 -2.16 6.09
C SER A 110 8.89 -2.22 5.59
N TYR A 111 9.71 -3.04 6.23
CA TYR A 111 11.15 -3.12 5.96
C TYR A 111 11.45 -3.47 4.49
N ASP A 112 10.79 -4.50 3.97
CA ASP A 112 11.02 -5.01 2.61
C ASP A 112 10.45 -4.10 1.52
N CYS A 113 9.53 -3.20 1.86
CA CYS A 113 8.92 -2.29 0.88
C CYS A 113 9.85 -1.15 0.46
N THR A 114 10.91 -0.86 1.22
CA THR A 114 11.93 0.14 0.84
C THR A 114 12.46 -0.11 -0.57
N LYS A 115 12.80 -1.38 -0.87
CA LYS A 115 13.28 -1.82 -2.17
C LYS A 115 12.31 -1.51 -3.31
N ILE A 116 11.00 -1.61 -3.09
CA ILE A 116 9.97 -1.34 -4.12
C ILE A 116 10.04 0.11 -4.62
N TYR A 117 10.31 1.06 -3.71
CA TYR A 117 10.47 2.47 -4.03
C TYR A 117 11.85 2.77 -4.65
N GLN A 118 12.91 2.14 -4.15
CA GLN A 118 14.27 2.28 -4.70
C GLN A 118 14.36 1.74 -6.13
N GLU A 119 13.71 0.61 -6.42
CA GLU A 119 13.58 0.09 -7.78
C GLU A 119 12.86 1.08 -8.71
N ARG A 120 12.04 1.99 -8.18
CA ARG A 120 11.39 3.07 -8.94
C ARG A 120 12.17 4.39 -8.93
N GLY A 121 13.41 4.38 -8.44
CA GLY A 121 14.28 5.55 -8.46
C GLY A 121 14.10 6.53 -7.30
N LEU A 122 13.28 6.20 -6.29
CA LEU A 122 13.10 7.07 -5.12
C LEU A 122 13.97 6.64 -3.94
N PRO A 123 14.64 7.59 -3.25
CA PRO A 123 15.17 7.34 -1.91
C PRO A 123 14.06 6.84 -0.99
N SER A 124 14.35 5.77 -0.24
CA SER A 124 13.40 5.26 0.73
C SER A 124 14.06 4.65 1.95
N TYR A 125 13.37 4.76 3.09
CA TYR A 125 13.87 4.37 4.40
C TYR A 125 12.80 3.65 5.21
N TYR A 126 13.23 2.65 5.99
CA TYR A 126 12.37 1.99 6.95
C TYR A 126 12.13 2.90 8.14
N LEU A 127 10.87 3.16 8.49
CA LEU A 127 10.49 3.96 9.63
C LEU A 127 9.22 3.39 10.28
N PRO A 128 9.34 2.69 11.41
CA PRO A 128 8.18 2.10 12.07
C PRO A 128 7.37 3.16 12.81
N PHE A 129 6.14 2.79 13.16
CA PHE A 129 5.34 3.58 14.11
C PHE A 129 6.05 3.76 15.47
N ALA A 130 5.48 4.63 16.28
CA ALA A 130 5.99 4.99 17.59
C ALA A 130 4.84 5.32 18.55
N CYS A 131 5.18 5.61 19.82
CA CYS A 131 4.23 6.11 20.80
C CYS A 131 4.35 7.64 20.97
N ASN A 132 3.25 8.28 21.39
CA ASN A 132 3.26 9.62 21.97
C ASN A 132 3.13 9.49 23.50
N PRO A 133 4.19 9.72 24.30
CA PRO A 133 4.14 9.55 25.77
C PRO A 133 3.14 10.46 26.49
N ARG A 134 2.63 11.52 25.86
CA ARG A 134 1.56 12.33 26.47
C ARG A 134 0.22 11.61 26.51
N ILE A 135 0.00 10.71 25.55
CA ILE A 135 -1.24 9.93 25.40
C ILE A 135 -1.02 8.51 25.92
N HIS A 136 0.08 7.87 25.49
CA HIS A 136 0.48 6.52 25.85
C HIS A 136 1.42 6.59 27.07
N ARG A 137 0.82 6.74 28.25
CA ARG A 137 1.49 6.77 29.56
C ARG A 137 0.71 5.92 30.54
N THR A 138 1.27 5.70 31.72
CA THR A 138 0.55 5.07 32.82
C THR A 138 -0.69 5.90 33.16
N LEU A 139 -1.84 5.23 33.16
CA LEU A 139 -3.15 5.82 33.44
C LEU A 139 -3.83 5.01 34.54
N PRO A 140 -4.73 5.62 35.32
CA PRO A 140 -5.54 4.86 36.26
C PRO A 140 -6.48 3.90 35.51
N PRO A 141 -6.70 2.68 36.05
CA PRO A 141 -7.69 1.77 35.50
C PRO A 141 -9.10 2.37 35.64
N VAL A 142 -9.96 2.10 34.67
CA VAL A 142 -11.34 2.57 34.61
C VAL A 142 -12.28 1.36 34.71
N PRO A 143 -13.21 1.31 35.68
CA PRO A 143 -14.10 0.16 35.90
C PRO A 143 -14.80 -0.35 34.63
N GLN A 144 -15.27 0.56 33.78
CA GLN A 144 -15.98 0.22 32.53
C GLN A 144 -15.13 -0.57 31.51
N TYR A 145 -13.80 -0.52 31.62
CA TYR A 145 -12.87 -1.17 30.70
C TYR A 145 -12.12 -2.35 31.34
N GLN A 146 -12.45 -2.73 32.57
CA GLN A 146 -11.80 -3.84 33.25
C GLN A 146 -12.15 -5.18 32.60
N SER A 147 -11.13 -6.00 32.37
CA SER A 147 -11.24 -7.39 31.95
C SER A 147 -9.95 -8.14 32.26
N ASP A 148 -10.01 -9.47 32.25
CA ASP A 148 -8.79 -10.28 32.35
C ASP A 148 -7.96 -10.14 31.07
N VAL A 149 -8.62 -10.19 29.91
CA VAL A 149 -8.01 -10.02 28.60
C VAL A 149 -8.77 -8.98 27.79
N ALA A 150 -8.07 -8.13 27.04
CA ALA A 150 -8.70 -7.22 26.09
C ALA A 150 -8.05 -7.27 24.71
N LEU A 151 -8.86 -7.05 23.68
CA LEU A 151 -8.43 -6.83 22.30
C LEU A 151 -8.98 -5.48 21.83
N VAL A 152 -8.10 -4.59 21.36
CA VAL A 152 -8.53 -3.35 20.69
C VAL A 152 -8.29 -3.47 19.19
N ALA A 153 -9.35 -3.66 18.43
CA ALA A 153 -9.29 -3.93 17.00
C ALA A 153 -10.57 -3.61 16.28
N ASN A 154 -10.49 -2.98 15.11
CA ASN A 154 -11.60 -2.98 14.15
C ASN A 154 -11.63 -4.30 13.37
N PHE A 155 -12.81 -4.68 12.91
CA PHE A 155 -13.03 -5.75 11.96
C PHE A 155 -13.39 -5.17 10.60
N SER A 156 -12.79 -5.68 9.52
CA SER A 156 -13.14 -5.38 8.13
C SER A 156 -12.85 -6.59 7.24
N ASN A 157 -13.21 -6.54 5.95
CA ASN A 157 -12.91 -7.64 5.00
C ASN A 157 -11.41 -7.93 4.92
N ALA A 158 -10.55 -6.92 5.12
CA ALA A 158 -9.10 -7.10 5.19
C ALA A 158 -8.66 -8.06 6.32
N THR A 159 -9.51 -8.29 7.34
CA THR A 159 -9.27 -9.32 8.35
C THR A 159 -9.19 -10.72 7.74
N MET A 160 -10.06 -11.00 6.76
CA MET A 160 -10.15 -12.31 6.10
C MET A 160 -9.13 -12.46 4.98
N GLU A 161 -8.70 -11.35 4.38
CA GLU A 161 -7.78 -11.31 3.23
C GLU A 161 -6.30 -11.19 3.63
N SER A 162 -5.99 -11.18 4.94
CA SER A 162 -4.63 -10.98 5.44
C SER A 162 -4.25 -12.00 6.52
N TRP A 163 -2.99 -11.94 6.95
CA TRP A 163 -2.48 -12.76 8.05
C TRP A 163 -3.18 -12.46 9.39
N ARG A 164 -3.99 -11.40 9.45
CA ARG A 164 -4.81 -11.05 10.62
C ARG A 164 -5.71 -12.20 11.08
N LEU A 165 -6.30 -12.97 10.17
CA LEU A 165 -7.10 -14.15 10.55
C LEU A 165 -6.25 -15.17 11.30
N GLN A 166 -5.05 -15.49 10.80
CA GLN A 166 -4.13 -16.41 11.47
C GLN A 166 -3.72 -15.87 12.85
N SER A 167 -3.46 -14.57 12.96
CA SER A 167 -3.16 -13.92 14.23
C SER A 167 -4.30 -14.07 15.25
N LEU A 168 -5.56 -13.91 14.81
CA LEU A 168 -6.75 -14.12 15.64
C LEU A 168 -6.91 -15.59 16.07
N ARG A 169 -6.64 -16.56 15.18
CA ARG A 169 -6.68 -17.99 15.52
C ARG A 169 -5.63 -18.39 16.55
N ILE A 170 -4.45 -17.77 16.49
CA ILE A 170 -3.38 -18.00 17.47
C ILE A 170 -3.71 -17.36 18.82
N LEU A 171 -4.24 -16.14 18.84
CA LEU A 171 -4.30 -15.31 20.06
C LEU A 171 -5.68 -15.20 20.70
N LEU A 172 -6.75 -15.12 19.90
CA LEU A 172 -8.12 -14.85 20.37
C LEU A 172 -8.95 -16.13 20.49
N GLU A 173 -9.02 -16.92 19.40
CA GLU A 173 -9.80 -18.16 19.32
C GLU A 173 -9.61 -19.11 20.51
N PRO A 174 -8.38 -19.46 20.94
CA PRO A 174 -8.19 -20.34 22.08
C PRO A 174 -8.78 -19.83 23.40
N LEU A 175 -8.79 -18.50 23.62
CA LEU A 175 -9.27 -17.91 24.87
C LEU A 175 -10.79 -17.84 24.93
N LEU A 176 -11.43 -17.66 23.76
CA LEU A 176 -12.88 -17.75 23.63
C LEU A 176 -13.39 -19.16 23.93
N ARG A 177 -12.68 -20.20 23.47
CA ARG A 177 -13.02 -21.60 23.75
C ARG A 177 -12.92 -21.98 25.23
N GLU A 178 -12.10 -21.27 26.00
CA GLU A 178 -11.94 -21.49 27.44
C GLU A 178 -12.85 -20.63 28.32
N ASN A 179 -13.71 -19.78 27.73
CA ASN A 179 -14.55 -18.84 28.46
C ASN A 179 -13.74 -17.91 29.41
N ILE A 180 -12.53 -17.52 29.01
CA ILE A 180 -11.74 -16.51 29.74
C ILE A 180 -12.46 -15.15 29.65
N SER A 181 -12.48 -14.39 30.75
CA SER A 181 -13.06 -13.03 30.78
C SER A 181 -12.35 -12.11 29.79
N LEU A 182 -12.99 -11.88 28.64
CA LEU A 182 -12.39 -11.19 27.50
C LEU A 182 -13.32 -10.09 26.97
N LYS A 183 -12.75 -8.95 26.59
CA LYS A 183 -13.47 -7.87 25.91
C LYS A 183 -12.79 -7.46 24.60
N ILE A 184 -13.59 -7.30 23.55
CA ILE A 184 -13.17 -6.86 22.22
C ILE A 184 -13.74 -5.46 21.95
N TRP A 185 -12.86 -4.47 21.79
CA TRP A 185 -13.22 -3.08 21.52
C TRP A 185 -12.85 -2.70 20.09
N GLY A 186 -13.83 -2.20 19.33
CA GLY A 186 -13.65 -1.67 17.99
C GLY A 186 -14.87 -1.85 17.08
N LYS A 187 -14.83 -1.23 15.90
CA LYS A 187 -15.91 -1.24 14.91
C LYS A 187 -15.99 -2.57 14.17
N GLY A 188 -17.18 -2.94 13.71
CA GLY A 188 -17.39 -4.01 12.72
C GLY A 188 -17.47 -5.45 13.24
N TRP A 189 -17.25 -5.68 14.54
CA TRP A 189 -17.28 -7.05 15.10
C TRP A 189 -18.66 -7.69 15.10
N GLU A 190 -19.71 -6.91 15.40
CA GLU A 190 -21.09 -7.41 15.40
C GLU A 190 -21.50 -8.00 14.04
N GLN A 191 -21.11 -7.31 12.96
CA GLN A 191 -21.40 -7.75 11.59
C GLN A 191 -20.40 -8.81 11.12
N GLY A 192 -19.12 -8.63 11.43
CA GLY A 192 -18.02 -9.42 10.86
C GLY A 192 -17.76 -10.76 11.54
N LYS A 193 -18.18 -10.94 12.80
CA LYS A 193 -17.92 -12.18 13.56
C LYS A 193 -18.41 -13.45 12.87
N ASN A 194 -19.49 -13.39 12.10
CA ASN A 194 -20.07 -14.55 11.42
C ASN A 194 -19.22 -15.02 10.23
N LEU A 195 -18.26 -14.20 9.79
CA LEU A 195 -17.29 -14.56 8.74
C LEU A 195 -16.09 -15.34 9.30
N LEU A 196 -15.89 -15.34 10.62
CA LEU A 196 -14.77 -16.05 11.24
C LEU A 196 -15.03 -17.56 11.26
N PRO A 197 -13.98 -18.39 11.15
CA PRO A 197 -14.08 -19.84 11.25
C PRO A 197 -14.26 -20.32 12.71
N PHE A 198 -14.55 -19.40 13.64
CA PHE A 198 -14.76 -19.67 15.06
C PHE A 198 -15.78 -18.69 15.64
N SER A 199 -16.46 -19.10 16.72
CA SER A 199 -17.53 -18.29 17.33
C SER A 199 -16.97 -17.16 18.20
N VAL A 200 -17.57 -15.97 18.08
CA VAL A 200 -17.33 -14.81 18.96
C VAL A 200 -18.67 -14.44 19.61
N PRO A 201 -18.85 -14.68 20.93
CA PRO A 201 -20.08 -14.35 21.63
C PRO A 201 -20.38 -12.84 21.69
N ASN A 202 -21.66 -12.44 21.67
CA ASN A 202 -22.04 -11.02 21.75
C ASN A 202 -21.52 -10.33 23.02
N HIS A 203 -21.56 -11.04 24.16
CA HIS A 203 -21.21 -10.44 25.45
C HIS A 203 -19.72 -10.06 25.55
N VAL A 204 -18.84 -10.59 24.68
CA VAL A 204 -17.42 -10.17 24.63
C VAL A 204 -17.20 -8.92 23.78
N ILE A 205 -18.15 -8.53 22.93
CA ILE A 205 -18.02 -7.37 22.05
C ILE A 205 -18.41 -6.12 22.84
N GLY A 206 -17.43 -5.25 23.11
CA GLY A 206 -17.60 -3.96 23.78
C GLY A 206 -18.00 -2.82 22.84
N GLY A 207 -17.92 -3.04 21.52
CA GLY A 207 -18.27 -2.03 20.51
C GLY A 207 -17.17 -1.00 20.26
N PRO A 208 -17.45 0.05 19.45
CA PRO A 208 -16.46 1.04 19.07
C PRO A 208 -16.05 1.95 20.23
N ILE A 209 -14.78 2.35 20.24
CA ILE A 209 -14.22 3.25 21.25
C ILE A 209 -13.50 4.44 20.59
N PRO A 210 -13.69 5.67 21.09
CA PRO A 210 -12.92 6.83 20.62
C PRO A 210 -11.41 6.63 20.83
N TYR A 211 -10.58 7.13 19.91
CA TYR A 211 -9.12 6.94 19.97
C TYR A 211 -8.50 7.36 21.31
N ARG A 212 -8.89 8.53 21.84
CA ARG A 212 -8.43 9.04 23.16
C ARG A 212 -8.78 8.14 24.35
N ARG A 213 -9.74 7.23 24.19
CA ARG A 213 -10.16 6.29 25.23
C ARG A 213 -9.45 4.94 25.15
N VAL A 214 -8.80 4.64 24.03
CA VAL A 214 -8.05 3.38 23.84
C VAL A 214 -6.96 3.15 24.91
N PRO A 215 -6.15 4.14 25.30
CA PRO A 215 -5.16 3.95 26.37
C PRO A 215 -5.77 3.52 27.71
N TYR A 216 -6.99 3.94 28.02
CA TYR A 216 -7.66 3.51 29.25
C TYR A 216 -8.07 2.04 29.21
N VAL A 217 -8.34 1.47 28.03
CA VAL A 217 -8.52 0.01 27.88
C VAL A 217 -7.21 -0.71 28.20
N TYR A 218 -6.09 -0.22 27.66
CA TYR A 218 -4.77 -0.79 27.92
C TYR A 218 -4.38 -0.75 29.40
N ALA A 219 -4.77 0.32 30.12
CA ALA A 219 -4.51 0.46 31.54
C ALA A 219 -5.47 -0.34 32.44
N SER A 220 -6.65 -0.74 31.94
CA SER A 220 -7.69 -1.39 32.75
C SER A 220 -7.71 -2.91 32.65
N ALA A 221 -7.26 -3.47 31.53
CA ALA A 221 -7.21 -4.91 31.34
C ALA A 221 -5.87 -5.49 31.82
N LYS A 222 -5.91 -6.71 32.39
CA LYS A 222 -4.69 -7.36 32.92
C LYS A 222 -3.73 -7.79 31.80
N ILE A 223 -4.26 -8.15 30.64
CA ILE A 223 -3.53 -8.64 29.47
C ILE A 223 -4.16 -8.06 28.19
N ILE A 224 -3.34 -7.62 27.24
CA ILE A 224 -3.77 -7.11 25.94
C ILE A 224 -3.31 -8.03 24.81
N LEU A 225 -4.21 -8.36 23.88
CA LEU A 225 -3.87 -9.10 22.66
C LEU A 225 -3.44 -8.14 21.53
N GLY A 226 -2.22 -8.32 21.05
CA GLY A 226 -1.64 -7.58 19.92
C GLY A 226 -1.80 -8.34 18.61
N ILE A 227 -2.93 -8.12 17.91
CA ILE A 227 -3.18 -8.73 16.60
C ILE A 227 -2.40 -8.00 15.50
N GLN A 228 -1.66 -8.76 14.69
CA GLN A 228 -0.88 -8.23 13.56
C GLN A 228 -1.54 -8.58 12.23
N ASN A 229 -1.31 -7.75 11.20
CA ASN A 229 -1.87 -7.95 9.87
C ASN A 229 -0.92 -8.67 8.91
N HIS A 230 0.37 -8.69 9.24
CA HIS A 230 1.46 -9.23 8.44
C HIS A 230 2.62 -9.66 9.36
N GLN A 231 3.46 -10.60 8.93
CA GLN A 231 4.58 -11.12 9.74
C GLN A 231 5.77 -10.15 9.84
N GLU A 232 5.97 -9.33 8.81
CA GLU A 232 7.10 -8.38 8.70
C GLU A 232 6.78 -6.95 9.20
N VAL A 233 5.58 -6.71 9.71
CA VAL A 233 5.14 -5.37 10.12
C VAL A 233 4.49 -5.39 11.50
N LEU A 234 4.85 -4.40 12.33
CA LEU A 234 4.18 -4.13 13.59
C LEU A 234 3.05 -3.10 13.42
N THR A 235 1.86 -3.47 13.86
CA THR A 235 0.74 -2.53 13.92
C THR A 235 1.01 -1.41 14.93
N ARG A 236 0.48 -0.21 14.65
CA ARG A 236 0.58 0.96 15.55
C ARG A 236 0.23 0.64 17.00
N ARG A 237 -0.83 -0.15 17.21
CA ARG A 237 -1.33 -0.58 18.52
C ARG A 237 -0.28 -1.29 19.39
N THR A 238 0.69 -1.97 18.79
CA THR A 238 1.81 -2.60 19.51
C THR A 238 2.56 -1.54 20.32
N TRP A 239 2.91 -0.42 19.67
CA TRP A 239 3.63 0.70 20.27
C TRP A 239 2.77 1.47 21.28
N GLU A 240 1.50 1.69 20.94
CA GLU A 240 0.55 2.43 21.79
C GLU A 240 0.24 1.68 23.09
N CYS A 241 -0.02 0.36 23.00
CA CYS A 241 -0.30 -0.49 24.15
C CYS A 241 0.89 -0.55 25.11
N ILE A 242 2.07 -0.90 24.59
CA ILE A 242 3.28 -1.03 25.42
C ILE A 242 3.66 0.34 26.00
N GLY A 243 3.57 1.43 25.22
CA GLY A 243 3.81 2.79 25.72
C GLY A 243 2.84 3.22 26.83
N THR A 244 1.62 2.71 26.84
CA THR A 244 0.64 2.96 27.91
C THR A 244 0.93 2.15 29.18
N GLY A 245 1.79 1.13 29.11
CA GLY A 245 2.06 0.21 30.22
C GLY A 245 1.13 -1.02 30.22
N GLY A 246 0.47 -1.31 29.10
CA GLY A 246 -0.33 -2.53 28.95
C GLY A 246 0.57 -3.75 28.72
N LEU A 247 0.27 -4.87 29.39
CA LEU A 247 0.96 -6.14 29.16
C LEU A 247 0.51 -6.78 27.85
N LEU A 248 1.35 -6.71 26.81
CA LEU A 248 1.03 -7.21 25.49
C LEU A 248 1.42 -8.68 25.31
N ILE A 249 0.49 -9.50 24.82
CA ILE A 249 0.75 -10.80 24.17
C ILE A 249 0.49 -10.64 22.67
N THR A 250 1.49 -10.90 21.83
CA THR A 250 1.36 -10.83 20.37
C THR A 250 1.92 -12.08 19.71
N ASN A 251 1.97 -12.13 18.39
CA ASN A 251 2.52 -13.28 17.69
C ASN A 251 4.06 -13.30 17.72
N HIS A 252 4.64 -14.49 17.71
CA HIS A 252 6.10 -14.66 17.60
C HIS A 252 6.53 -14.56 16.13
N ILE A 253 6.78 -13.32 15.67
CA ILE A 253 7.10 -13.00 14.28
C ILE A 253 8.36 -12.12 14.18
N PRO A 254 9.08 -12.15 13.03
CA PRO A 254 10.31 -11.37 12.85
C PRO A 254 10.17 -9.89 13.18
N ALA A 255 9.04 -9.26 12.81
CA ALA A 255 8.79 -7.86 13.10
C ALA A 255 8.79 -7.52 14.60
N VAL A 256 8.29 -8.43 15.45
CA VAL A 256 8.28 -8.24 16.92
C VAL A 256 9.70 -8.38 17.46
N LEU A 257 10.42 -9.42 17.03
CA LEU A 257 11.76 -9.74 17.51
C LEU A 257 12.80 -8.69 17.13
N ARG A 258 12.57 -7.95 16.04
CA ARG A 258 13.41 -6.83 15.60
C ARG A 258 13.44 -5.68 16.61
N HIS A 259 12.37 -5.49 17.39
CA HIS A 259 12.19 -4.32 18.26
C HIS A 259 12.07 -4.67 19.75
N PHE A 260 11.70 -5.92 20.07
CA PHE A 260 11.35 -6.32 21.43
C PHE A 260 11.96 -7.67 21.80
N LYS A 261 12.35 -7.79 23.08
CA LYS A 261 12.80 -9.05 23.67
C LYS A 261 11.61 -9.77 24.34
N PRO A 262 11.18 -10.94 23.85
CA PRO A 262 10.14 -11.74 24.49
C PRO A 262 10.48 -12.07 25.94
N ASN A 263 9.46 -12.20 26.80
CA ASN A 263 9.57 -12.41 28.25
C ASN A 263 10.23 -11.26 29.03
N HIS A 264 10.64 -10.19 28.36
CA HIS A 264 11.21 -9.01 28.99
C HIS A 264 10.39 -7.74 28.72
N HIS A 265 10.10 -7.43 27.45
CA HIS A 265 9.31 -6.25 27.06
C HIS A 265 7.83 -6.57 26.80
N LEU A 266 7.56 -7.79 26.33
CA LEU A 266 6.24 -8.30 25.96
C LEU A 266 6.29 -9.83 25.92
N LEU A 267 5.14 -10.47 25.70
CA LEU A 267 5.07 -11.90 25.44
C LEU A 267 4.69 -12.18 23.98
N THR A 268 5.16 -13.31 23.47
CA THR A 268 4.86 -13.78 22.12
C THR A 268 4.34 -15.20 22.14
N SER A 269 3.41 -15.50 21.24
CA SER A 269 2.88 -16.85 21.02
C SER A 269 3.01 -17.28 19.56
N ARG A 270 3.38 -18.54 19.33
CA ARG A 270 3.47 -19.20 18.02
C ARG A 270 2.19 -19.91 17.63
N HIS A 271 1.46 -20.45 18.60
CA HIS A 271 0.30 -21.31 18.35
C HIS A 271 -0.72 -21.24 19.51
N PRO A 272 -1.97 -21.72 19.31
CA PRO A 272 -3.06 -21.52 20.26
C PRO A 272 -2.78 -22.01 21.69
N GLU A 273 -2.11 -23.15 21.85
CA GLU A 273 -1.80 -23.77 23.14
C GLU A 273 -0.81 -22.93 23.96
N GLU A 274 0.20 -22.36 23.31
CA GLU A 274 1.12 -21.41 23.95
C GLU A 274 0.36 -20.20 24.49
N THR A 275 -0.58 -19.64 23.72
CA THR A 275 -1.42 -18.52 24.16
C THR A 275 -2.22 -18.88 25.41
N ARG A 276 -2.84 -20.06 25.44
CA ARG A 276 -3.63 -20.54 26.60
C ARG A 276 -2.75 -20.66 27.84
N ALA A 277 -1.61 -21.31 27.71
CA ALA A 277 -0.67 -21.51 28.81
C ALA A 277 -0.15 -20.17 29.36
N LEU A 278 0.23 -19.24 28.47
CA LEU A 278 0.69 -17.90 28.84
C LEU A 278 -0.39 -17.15 29.62
N VAL A 279 -1.62 -17.07 29.11
CA VAL A 279 -2.71 -16.33 29.77
C VAL A 279 -3.03 -16.93 31.13
N ARG A 280 -3.16 -18.26 31.25
CA ARG A 280 -3.43 -18.93 32.54
C ARG A 280 -2.37 -18.62 33.60
N ASN A 281 -1.09 -18.69 33.22
CA ASN A 281 0.01 -18.38 34.12
C ASN A 281 -0.01 -16.89 34.50
N LEU A 282 -0.15 -16.00 33.52
CA LEU A 282 -0.11 -14.56 33.73
C LEU A 282 -1.26 -14.07 34.60
N LEU A 283 -2.48 -14.62 34.49
CA LEU A 283 -3.61 -14.23 35.33
C LEU A 283 -3.36 -14.49 36.82
N LYS A 284 -2.61 -15.55 37.15
CA LYS A 284 -2.22 -15.91 38.52
C LYS A 284 -1.00 -15.14 39.04
N ASN A 285 -0.18 -14.56 38.16
CA ASN A 285 1.11 -13.98 38.53
C ASN A 285 1.18 -12.47 38.26
N ARG A 286 0.59 -11.67 39.17
CA ARG A 286 0.62 -10.20 39.08
C ARG A 286 2.05 -9.62 39.05
N PRO A 287 3.00 -10.02 39.93
CA PRO A 287 4.35 -9.47 39.89
C PRO A 287 5.05 -9.67 38.54
N LEU A 288 4.85 -10.83 37.90
CA LEU A 288 5.39 -11.08 36.56
C LEU A 288 4.77 -10.15 35.51
N ARG A 289 3.44 -9.95 35.56
CA ARG A 289 2.73 -9.03 34.65
C ARG A 289 3.28 -7.62 34.79
N ASP A 290 3.30 -7.11 36.01
CA ASP A 290 3.70 -5.73 36.32
C ASP A 290 5.16 -5.48 35.90
N ARG A 291 6.06 -6.46 36.15
CA ARG A 291 7.46 -6.39 35.74
C ARG A 291 7.63 -6.30 34.22
N ILE A 292 6.97 -7.17 33.46
CA ILE A 292 7.12 -7.19 31.99
C ILE A 292 6.52 -5.93 31.37
N ALA A 293 5.34 -5.51 31.84
CA ALA A 293 4.68 -4.30 31.35
C ALA A 293 5.52 -3.04 31.61
N ALA A 294 6.10 -2.90 32.82
CA ALA A 294 6.96 -1.78 33.17
C ALA A 294 8.25 -1.76 32.32
N ASN A 295 8.89 -2.91 32.11
CA ASN A 295 10.07 -3.02 31.24
C ASN A 295 9.75 -2.64 29.80
N GLY A 296 8.63 -3.14 29.26
CA GLY A 296 8.17 -2.79 27.91
C GLY A 296 7.90 -1.30 27.77
N GLN A 297 7.18 -0.70 28.71
CA GLN A 297 6.88 0.72 28.70
C GLN A 297 8.15 1.58 28.74
N LYS A 298 9.07 1.26 29.66
CA LYS A 298 10.37 1.93 29.77
C LYS A 298 11.12 1.86 28.44
N HIS A 299 11.21 0.67 27.83
CA HIS A 299 11.87 0.47 26.54
C HIS A 299 11.24 1.31 25.42
N VAL A 300 9.92 1.32 25.32
CA VAL A 300 9.20 2.10 24.29
C VAL A 300 9.36 3.60 24.51
N HIS A 301 9.28 4.09 25.74
CA HIS A 301 9.50 5.51 26.05
C HIS A 301 10.95 5.91 25.76
N GLN A 302 11.92 5.05 26.03
CA GLN A 302 13.33 5.37 25.78
C GLN A 302 13.71 5.31 24.31
N ASN A 303 13.11 4.42 23.50
CA ASN A 303 13.61 4.11 22.17
C ASN A 303 12.60 4.33 21.02
N HIS A 304 11.30 4.39 21.30
CA HIS A 304 10.25 4.32 20.27
C HIS A 304 9.17 5.39 20.41
N ARG A 305 9.60 6.65 20.63
CA ARG A 305 8.74 7.85 20.59
C ARG A 305 8.74 8.49 19.22
N TYR A 306 7.68 9.23 18.89
CA TYR A 306 7.64 10.01 17.64
C TYR A 306 8.78 11.05 17.58
N GLY A 307 9.32 11.49 18.73
CA GLY A 307 10.52 12.31 18.77
C GLY A 307 11.72 11.68 18.04
N HIS A 308 11.96 10.38 18.25
CA HIS A 308 13.04 9.68 17.55
C HIS A 308 12.75 9.54 16.05
N ARG A 309 11.50 9.28 15.67
CA ARG A 309 11.10 9.15 14.25
C ARG A 309 11.24 10.45 13.49
N VAL A 310 10.82 11.56 14.08
CA VAL A 310 10.94 12.88 13.46
C VAL A 310 12.42 13.28 13.34
N ARG A 311 13.25 12.97 14.33
CA ARG A 311 14.70 13.20 14.24
C ARG A 311 15.32 12.45 13.06
N GLU A 312 15.02 11.16 12.94
CA GLU A 312 15.49 10.31 11.84
C GLU A 312 15.00 10.84 10.47
N MET A 313 13.72 11.24 10.36
CA MET A 313 13.20 11.88 9.16
C MET A 313 13.98 13.15 8.81
N VAL A 314 14.20 14.02 9.79
CA VAL A 314 14.90 15.30 9.62
C VAL A 314 16.33 15.11 9.17
N GLU A 315 17.06 14.15 9.73
CA GLU A 315 18.42 13.82 9.32
C GLU A 315 18.47 13.44 7.83
N LYS A 316 17.60 12.52 7.38
CA LYS A 316 17.54 12.09 5.98
C LYS A 316 17.05 13.18 5.03
N VAL A 317 16.05 13.95 5.44
CA VAL A 317 15.42 14.98 4.61
C VAL A 317 16.31 16.22 4.48
N SER A 318 17.07 16.58 5.52
CA SER A 318 17.98 17.74 5.46
C SER A 318 19.07 17.55 4.41
N GLU A 319 19.65 16.35 4.29
CA GLU A 319 20.61 16.00 3.24
C GLU A 319 19.99 16.21 1.85
N LEU A 320 18.79 15.65 1.62
CA LEU A 320 18.09 15.76 0.33
C LEU A 320 17.70 17.21 -0.01
N LEU A 321 17.27 17.99 0.99
CA LEU A 321 16.84 19.38 0.80
C LEU A 321 18.03 20.25 0.38
N GLN A 322 19.19 20.04 1.01
CA GLN A 322 20.42 20.73 0.64
C GLN A 322 20.80 20.42 -0.82
N PHE A 323 20.80 19.14 -1.20
CA PHE A 323 21.09 18.74 -2.59
C PHE A 323 20.15 19.40 -3.60
N LYS A 324 18.84 19.44 -3.31
CA LYS A 324 17.84 20.05 -4.20
C LYS A 324 18.09 21.55 -4.39
N ARG A 325 18.37 22.28 -3.31
CA ARG A 325 18.61 23.74 -3.32
C ARG A 325 19.91 24.15 -3.98
N GLU A 326 20.94 23.31 -3.89
CA GLU A 326 22.22 23.54 -4.58
C GLU A 326 22.12 23.27 -6.09
N GLN A 327 20.92 22.98 -6.63
CA GLN A 327 20.67 22.54 -8.01
C GLN A 327 21.57 21.37 -8.45
N ARG A 328 22.11 20.63 -7.49
CA ARG A 328 22.85 19.41 -7.75
C ARG A 328 21.83 18.39 -8.19
N ARG A 329 21.80 18.08 -9.49
CA ARG A 329 20.92 17.04 -10.04
C ARG A 329 21.20 15.74 -9.29
N SER A 330 20.30 15.37 -8.37
CA SER A 330 20.43 14.16 -7.57
C SER A 330 19.99 12.96 -8.40
N TYR A 331 20.73 12.62 -9.44
CA TYR A 331 20.57 11.30 -10.03
C TYR A 331 21.35 10.32 -9.15
N ARG A 332 20.86 10.02 -7.93
CA ARG A 332 21.25 8.79 -7.24
C ARG A 332 20.22 7.77 -7.63
N PHE A 333 20.52 6.95 -8.65
CA PHE A 333 19.67 5.81 -8.95
C PHE A 333 19.98 4.71 -7.92
N PRO A 334 19.13 4.48 -6.91
CA PRO A 334 19.53 3.70 -5.74
C PRO A 334 19.52 2.19 -5.99
N SER A 335 18.95 1.73 -7.12
CA SER A 335 18.77 0.31 -7.40
C SER A 335 19.54 -0.17 -8.64
N PRO A 336 20.24 -1.31 -8.60
CA PRO A 336 20.80 -1.93 -9.81
C PRO A 336 19.72 -2.55 -10.74
N SER A 337 18.46 -2.61 -10.26
CA SER A 337 17.34 -3.22 -10.98
C SER A 337 16.13 -2.27 -11.05
N PRO A 338 16.15 -1.25 -11.93
CA PRO A 338 15.04 -0.34 -12.11
C PRO A 338 13.74 -1.05 -12.47
N VAL A 339 12.60 -0.48 -12.08
CA VAL A 339 11.27 -0.87 -12.51
C VAL A 339 10.56 0.35 -13.07
N GLN A 340 9.99 0.18 -14.26
CA GLN A 340 9.15 1.16 -14.93
C GLN A 340 7.78 0.54 -15.20
N GLU A 341 6.74 1.34 -15.06
CA GLU A 341 5.38 1.01 -15.43
C GLU A 341 4.91 1.97 -16.52
N ILE A 342 4.42 1.42 -17.63
CA ILE A 342 4.01 2.18 -18.79
C ILE A 342 2.52 1.97 -18.98
N ARG A 343 1.76 3.06 -18.96
CA ARG A 343 0.32 3.02 -19.22
C ARG A 343 0.05 2.82 -20.70
N SER A 344 -1.07 2.19 -21.01
CA SER A 344 -1.54 2.13 -22.38
C SER A 344 -2.01 3.51 -22.82
N ARG A 345 -1.41 4.06 -23.88
CA ARG A 345 -1.82 5.32 -24.49
C ARG A 345 -3.18 5.20 -25.18
N GLN A 346 -3.47 4.02 -25.73
CA GLN A 346 -4.79 3.66 -26.25
C GLN A 346 -5.19 2.29 -25.71
N ALA A 347 -6.42 2.18 -25.25
CA ALA A 347 -7.02 0.94 -24.81
C ALA A 347 -8.52 0.95 -25.10
N PHE A 348 -8.98 0.08 -25.98
CA PHE A 348 -10.37 0.08 -26.45
C PHE A 348 -10.87 -1.30 -26.88
N THR A 349 -12.19 -1.45 -26.99
CA THR A 349 -12.85 -2.64 -27.54
C THR A 349 -13.25 -2.39 -28.99
N CYS A 350 -13.13 -3.38 -29.87
CA CYS A 350 -13.60 -3.33 -31.27
C CYS A 350 -14.14 -4.70 -31.71
N THR A 351 -14.74 -4.77 -32.90
CA THR A 351 -15.26 -6.03 -33.48
C THR A 351 -14.44 -6.58 -34.65
N SER A 352 -13.43 -5.83 -35.11
CA SER A 352 -12.49 -6.24 -36.15
C SER A 352 -11.10 -5.62 -35.91
N PRO A 353 -10.00 -6.27 -36.34
CA PRO A 353 -8.68 -5.63 -36.38
C PRO A 353 -8.76 -4.33 -37.19
N GLY A 354 -8.28 -3.22 -36.62
CA GLY A 354 -8.37 -1.88 -37.23
C GLY A 354 -9.78 -1.26 -37.28
N GLY A 355 -10.79 -1.91 -36.70
CA GLY A 355 -12.16 -1.38 -36.61
C GLY A 355 -12.26 -0.19 -35.63
N GLN A 356 -13.36 0.58 -35.73
CA GLN A 356 -13.56 1.72 -34.85
C GLN A 356 -13.67 1.31 -33.37
N PRO A 357 -13.01 2.06 -32.46
CA PRO A 357 -13.17 1.89 -31.02
C PRO A 357 -14.63 2.01 -30.59
N MET A 358 -15.09 1.09 -29.75
CA MET A 358 -16.34 1.20 -29.04
C MET A 358 -16.15 2.06 -27.79
N ASP A 359 -17.04 3.02 -27.56
CA ASP A 359 -17.03 3.84 -26.34
C ASP A 359 -17.52 3.01 -25.15
N ARG A 360 -16.58 2.41 -24.41
CA ARG A 360 -16.84 1.58 -23.23
C ARG A 360 -15.77 1.79 -22.18
N PRO A 361 -16.14 1.84 -20.88
CA PRO A 361 -15.17 2.00 -19.81
C PRO A 361 -14.37 0.72 -19.51
N THR A 362 -14.92 -0.44 -19.85
CA THR A 362 -14.25 -1.74 -19.73
C THR A 362 -13.80 -2.26 -21.09
N LEU A 363 -12.71 -3.01 -21.08
CA LEU A 363 -12.17 -3.72 -22.24
C LEU A 363 -12.82 -5.10 -22.31
N VAL A 364 -13.63 -5.33 -23.34
CA VAL A 364 -14.44 -6.54 -23.48
C VAL A 364 -13.85 -7.43 -24.57
N ILE A 365 -13.69 -8.70 -24.24
CA ILE A 365 -13.29 -9.74 -25.18
C ILE A 365 -14.37 -10.82 -25.12
N LYS A 366 -14.98 -11.15 -26.27
CA LYS A 366 -16.13 -12.05 -26.32
C LYS A 366 -16.17 -12.84 -27.62
N ARG A 367 -16.42 -14.14 -27.52
CA ARG A 367 -16.69 -15.03 -28.65
C ARG A 367 -17.72 -16.08 -28.22
N ASN A 368 -18.80 -16.22 -28.99
CA ASN A 368 -19.80 -17.28 -28.83
C ASN A 368 -20.27 -17.70 -30.24
N LYS A 369 -20.60 -18.98 -30.45
CA LYS A 369 -21.08 -19.53 -31.74
C LYS A 369 -22.28 -18.81 -32.35
N GLY A 370 -23.10 -18.13 -31.55
CA GLY A 370 -24.26 -17.35 -32.01
C GLY A 370 -23.99 -15.86 -32.28
N LEU A 371 -22.75 -15.37 -32.12
CA LEU A 371 -22.42 -13.96 -32.36
C LEU A 371 -22.06 -13.72 -33.83
N LEU A 372 -22.65 -12.67 -34.42
CA LEU A 372 -22.29 -12.21 -35.77
C LEU A 372 -20.83 -11.74 -35.87
N ARG A 373 -20.28 -11.19 -34.77
CA ARG A 373 -18.89 -10.73 -34.68
C ARG A 373 -18.33 -10.95 -33.28
N ASP A 374 -17.06 -11.33 -33.22
CA ASP A 374 -16.30 -11.41 -31.98
C ASP A 374 -15.91 -10.01 -31.48
N TYR A 375 -15.85 -9.86 -30.16
CA TYR A 375 -15.33 -8.67 -29.51
C TYR A 375 -13.86 -8.89 -29.17
N ARG A 376 -13.04 -7.90 -29.49
CA ARG A 376 -11.60 -7.89 -29.25
C ARG A 376 -11.24 -6.62 -28.49
N SER A 377 -10.15 -6.66 -27.73
CA SER A 377 -9.60 -5.48 -27.09
C SER A 377 -8.21 -5.18 -27.64
N CYS A 378 -7.91 -3.91 -27.86
CA CYS A 378 -6.61 -3.42 -28.31
C CYS A 378 -5.95 -2.62 -27.20
N LEU A 379 -4.65 -2.81 -27.00
CA LEU A 379 -3.80 -2.07 -26.08
C LEU A 379 -2.57 -1.56 -26.84
N LEU A 380 -2.26 -0.27 -26.74
CA LEU A 380 -1.05 0.34 -27.32
C LEU A 380 -0.19 0.91 -26.19
N PHE A 381 1.02 0.39 -26.05
CA PHE A 381 2.04 0.86 -25.11
C PHE A 381 3.15 1.62 -25.85
N PRO A 382 3.45 2.88 -25.48
CA PRO A 382 4.65 3.57 -25.94
C PRO A 382 5.91 2.89 -25.36
N LEU A 383 6.97 2.76 -26.15
CA LEU A 383 8.24 2.15 -25.74
C LEU A 383 9.41 3.15 -25.78
N GLU A 384 9.17 4.42 -26.09
CA GLU A 384 10.23 5.41 -26.26
C GLU A 384 11.06 5.59 -24.98
N SER A 385 10.40 5.61 -23.82
CA SER A 385 11.05 5.70 -22.51
C SER A 385 11.85 4.44 -22.15
N CYS A 386 11.71 3.35 -22.92
CA CYS A 386 12.48 2.11 -22.76
C CYS A 386 13.79 2.11 -23.57
N LEU A 387 13.96 3.03 -24.51
CA LEU A 387 15.14 3.09 -25.41
C LEU A 387 16.39 3.68 -24.72
N ASN A 388 16.41 3.71 -23.38
CA ASN A 388 17.48 4.31 -22.60
C ASN A 388 18.80 3.55 -22.77
N GLU A 389 19.83 4.26 -23.23
CA GLU A 389 21.19 3.74 -23.35
C GLU A 389 21.75 3.44 -21.94
N GLY A 390 21.97 2.15 -21.65
CA GLY A 390 22.60 1.69 -20.41
C GLY A 390 21.79 0.74 -19.55
N PHE A 391 20.57 0.38 -19.96
CA PHE A 391 19.75 -0.62 -19.28
C PHE A 391 19.40 -1.79 -20.21
N ASP A 392 19.45 -3.00 -19.68
CA ASP A 392 18.93 -4.18 -20.34
C ASP A 392 17.61 -4.60 -19.70
N VAL A 393 16.61 -4.90 -20.53
CA VAL A 393 15.34 -5.45 -20.04
C VAL A 393 15.59 -6.82 -19.43
N GLN A 394 15.37 -6.99 -18.13
CA GLN A 394 15.46 -8.27 -17.43
C GLN A 394 14.14 -9.04 -17.53
N LEU A 395 13.02 -8.35 -17.35
CA LEU A 395 11.67 -8.90 -17.34
C LEU A 395 10.71 -7.85 -17.91
N ALA A 396 9.78 -8.25 -18.76
CA ALA A 396 8.67 -7.41 -19.19
C ALA A 396 7.36 -8.20 -19.15
N ARG A 397 6.32 -7.58 -18.58
CA ARG A 397 5.00 -8.20 -18.43
C ARG A 397 3.88 -7.18 -18.58
N VAL A 398 2.81 -7.55 -19.27
CA VAL A 398 1.58 -6.77 -19.28
C VAL A 398 0.66 -7.27 -18.18
N LYS A 399 0.17 -6.36 -17.35
CA LYS A 399 -0.80 -6.63 -16.29
C LYS A 399 -2.17 -6.13 -16.72
N LEU A 400 -3.16 -7.03 -16.69
CA LEU A 400 -4.57 -6.77 -17.00
C LEU A 400 -5.43 -7.09 -15.77
N PHE A 401 -6.36 -6.21 -15.42
CA PHE A 401 -7.15 -6.33 -14.20
C PHE A 401 -8.59 -6.65 -14.54
N LEU A 402 -9.09 -7.81 -14.09
CA LEU A 402 -10.46 -8.23 -14.37
C LEU A 402 -11.47 -7.27 -13.73
N SER A 403 -12.43 -6.79 -14.51
CA SER A 403 -13.54 -5.98 -13.97
C SER A 403 -14.58 -6.85 -13.28
N VAL A 404 -14.82 -8.05 -13.81
CA VAL A 404 -15.75 -9.05 -13.25
C VAL A 404 -15.14 -10.44 -13.38
N ASN A 405 -15.62 -11.40 -12.58
CA ASN A 405 -15.23 -12.79 -12.74
C ASN A 405 -15.70 -13.30 -14.13
N PRO A 406 -14.88 -14.10 -14.82
CA PRO A 406 -15.32 -14.76 -16.05
C PRO A 406 -16.45 -15.75 -15.71
N ASP A 407 -17.40 -15.90 -16.64
CA ASP A 407 -18.54 -16.80 -16.48
C ASP A 407 -18.16 -18.28 -16.62
N ARG A 408 -17.05 -18.56 -17.32
CA ARG A 408 -16.52 -19.91 -17.57
C ARG A 408 -15.02 -19.89 -17.75
N ASN A 409 -14.40 -21.05 -17.64
CA ASN A 409 -13.00 -21.23 -18.01
C ASN A 409 -12.83 -20.96 -19.51
N THR A 410 -11.87 -20.11 -19.86
CA THR A 410 -11.58 -19.74 -21.24
C THR A 410 -10.08 -19.45 -21.41
N ALA A 411 -9.70 -18.89 -22.55
CA ALA A 411 -8.35 -18.39 -22.78
C ALA A 411 -8.40 -17.08 -23.56
N ILE A 412 -7.33 -16.29 -23.44
CA ILE A 412 -7.12 -15.08 -24.21
C ILE A 412 -5.97 -15.31 -25.17
N LYS A 413 -6.27 -15.24 -26.47
CA LYS A 413 -5.27 -15.14 -27.53
C LYS A 413 -4.72 -13.72 -27.58
N CYS A 414 -3.40 -13.59 -27.56
CA CYS A 414 -2.69 -12.32 -27.66
C CYS A 414 -1.95 -12.28 -29.01
N GLN A 415 -2.27 -11.30 -29.85
CA GLN A 415 -1.54 -11.02 -31.10
C GLN A 415 -0.77 -9.72 -30.93
N TYR A 416 0.49 -9.71 -31.31
CA TYR A 416 1.40 -8.59 -31.07
C TYR A 416 1.69 -7.85 -32.36
N PHE A 417 1.74 -6.52 -32.28
CA PHE A 417 2.11 -5.67 -33.40
C PHE A 417 3.04 -4.55 -32.92
N SER A 418 3.79 -3.97 -33.84
CA SER A 418 4.67 -2.83 -33.55
C SER A 418 4.63 -1.78 -34.66
N SER A 419 5.11 -0.58 -34.33
CA SER A 419 5.43 0.47 -35.30
C SER A 419 6.74 1.17 -34.93
N LYS A 420 7.43 1.70 -35.94
CA LYS A 420 8.60 2.57 -35.77
C LYS A 420 8.22 4.03 -35.49
N GLU A 421 6.97 4.39 -35.72
CA GLU A 421 6.44 5.70 -35.42
C GLU A 421 5.65 5.69 -34.12
N GLN A 422 5.50 6.87 -33.52
CA GLN A 422 4.62 7.07 -32.38
C GLN A 422 3.30 7.67 -32.91
N PRO A 423 2.28 6.85 -33.14
CA PRO A 423 1.09 7.32 -33.82
C PRO A 423 0.22 8.13 -32.83
N THR A 424 -0.27 9.28 -33.28
CA THR A 424 -1.28 10.07 -32.56
C THR A 424 -2.65 9.38 -32.58
N SER A 425 -2.88 8.50 -33.54
CA SER A 425 -4.08 7.66 -33.72
C SER A 425 -3.70 6.17 -33.81
N LEU A 426 -4.60 5.29 -34.28
CA LEU A 426 -4.20 3.91 -34.57
C LEU A 426 -3.21 3.92 -35.75
N PRO A 427 -1.98 3.37 -35.58
CA PRO A 427 -1.01 3.31 -36.66
C PRO A 427 -1.58 2.49 -37.83
N ARG A 428 -1.42 3.02 -39.05
CA ARG A 428 -1.81 2.33 -40.28
C ARG A 428 -0.77 1.28 -40.70
N ASP A 429 0.49 1.51 -40.35
CA ASP A 429 1.63 0.66 -40.68
C ASP A 429 2.00 -0.27 -39.51
N LEU A 430 1.08 -1.17 -39.16
CA LEU A 430 1.30 -2.18 -38.12
C LEU A 430 2.03 -3.39 -38.68
N VAL A 431 3.16 -3.74 -38.06
CA VAL A 431 3.90 -4.98 -38.36
C VAL A 431 3.48 -6.05 -37.38
N LEU A 432 3.06 -7.22 -37.87
CA LEU A 432 2.75 -8.39 -37.03
C LEU A 432 4.05 -8.95 -36.42
N GLU A 433 4.06 -9.12 -35.11
CA GLU A 433 5.25 -9.51 -34.35
C GLU A 433 5.18 -10.96 -33.87
N GLY A 434 5.66 -11.89 -34.70
CA GLY A 434 5.78 -13.31 -34.36
C GLY A 434 4.45 -14.02 -34.15
N GLU A 435 4.51 -15.16 -33.45
CA GLU A 435 3.33 -15.99 -33.17
C GLU A 435 2.47 -15.42 -32.03
N SER A 436 1.17 -15.72 -32.09
CA SER A 436 0.25 -15.40 -31.01
C SER A 436 0.47 -16.30 -29.79
N SER A 437 0.31 -15.76 -28.59
CA SER A 437 0.27 -16.55 -27.37
C SER A 437 -1.16 -16.75 -26.88
N ALA A 438 -1.40 -17.75 -26.03
CA ALA A 438 -2.67 -17.96 -25.36
C ALA A 438 -2.47 -18.01 -23.84
N ILE A 439 -3.26 -17.23 -23.10
CA ILE A 439 -3.22 -17.16 -21.64
C ILE A 439 -4.53 -17.72 -21.08
N PRO A 440 -4.50 -18.77 -20.24
CA PRO A 440 -5.71 -19.31 -19.63
C PRO A 440 -6.33 -18.30 -18.67
N VAL A 441 -7.66 -18.23 -18.65
CA VAL A 441 -8.44 -17.44 -17.71
C VAL A 441 -9.46 -18.34 -17.04
N THR A 442 -9.21 -18.64 -15.77
CA THR A 442 -10.06 -19.52 -14.97
C THR A 442 -11.21 -18.72 -14.36
N ALA A 443 -12.43 -19.25 -14.48
CA ALA A 443 -13.58 -18.76 -13.74
C ALA A 443 -13.38 -19.15 -12.28
N ILE A 444 -12.94 -18.18 -11.47
CA ILE A 444 -12.88 -18.29 -10.02
C ILE A 444 -13.81 -17.22 -9.50
N ASN A 445 -14.73 -17.58 -8.61
CA ASN A 445 -15.61 -16.60 -7.98
C ASN A 445 -14.83 -15.84 -6.87
N LYS A 446 -14.05 -14.84 -7.26
CA LYS A 446 -13.37 -13.94 -6.31
C LYS A 446 -14.25 -12.73 -6.01
N GLU A 447 -14.30 -12.29 -4.76
CA GLU A 447 -15.01 -11.05 -4.38
C GLU A 447 -14.40 -9.82 -5.07
N LYS A 448 -13.07 -9.82 -5.25
CA LYS A 448 -12.30 -8.71 -5.85
C LYS A 448 -11.39 -9.22 -6.98
N PRO A 449 -11.94 -9.56 -8.15
CA PRO A 449 -11.16 -10.14 -9.26
C PRO A 449 -10.02 -9.23 -9.74
N TYR A 450 -10.18 -7.91 -9.61
CA TYR A 450 -9.18 -6.90 -9.96
C TYR A 450 -7.94 -6.87 -9.06
N GLN A 451 -7.90 -7.56 -7.92
CA GLN A 451 -6.69 -7.59 -7.07
C GLN A 451 -5.63 -8.58 -7.56
N ALA A 452 -5.99 -9.51 -8.44
CA ALA A 452 -5.08 -10.50 -9.00
C ALA A 452 -5.01 -10.32 -10.53
N PRO A 453 -4.01 -9.58 -11.06
CA PRO A 453 -3.94 -9.31 -12.49
C PRO A 453 -3.67 -10.59 -13.30
N VAL A 454 -4.32 -10.69 -14.45
CA VAL A 454 -3.88 -11.59 -15.52
C VAL A 454 -2.58 -11.00 -16.09
N THR A 455 -1.53 -11.81 -16.13
CA THR A 455 -0.19 -11.37 -16.54
C THR A 455 0.20 -12.02 -17.87
N ILE A 456 0.57 -11.21 -18.85
CA ILE A 456 1.07 -11.66 -20.15
C ILE A 456 2.60 -11.47 -20.17
N PRO A 457 3.42 -12.53 -20.20
CA PRO A 457 4.86 -12.40 -20.32
C PRO A 457 5.23 -11.91 -21.72
N VAL A 458 6.00 -10.84 -21.82
CA VAL A 458 6.42 -10.24 -23.10
C VAL A 458 7.91 -9.93 -23.15
N THR A 459 8.72 -10.48 -22.23
CA THR A 459 10.16 -10.21 -22.13
C THR A 459 10.93 -10.38 -23.44
N PRO A 460 10.85 -11.52 -24.17
CA PRO A 460 11.62 -11.70 -25.39
C PRO A 460 11.19 -10.72 -26.49
N LEU A 461 9.89 -10.48 -26.59
CA LEU A 461 9.31 -9.54 -27.54
C LEU A 461 9.78 -8.11 -27.27
N VAL A 462 9.61 -7.61 -26.04
CA VAL A 462 10.01 -6.24 -25.66
C VAL A 462 11.51 -6.01 -25.86
N ARG A 463 12.35 -7.00 -25.53
CA ARG A 463 13.79 -6.94 -25.83
C ARG A 463 14.07 -6.76 -27.32
N ARG A 464 13.41 -7.57 -28.16
CA ARG A 464 13.57 -7.50 -29.62
C ARG A 464 13.11 -6.14 -30.15
N LEU A 465 11.92 -5.70 -29.75
CA LEU A 465 11.33 -4.43 -30.18
C LEU A 465 12.22 -3.23 -29.84
N ILE A 466 12.73 -3.17 -28.60
CA ILE A 466 13.66 -2.12 -28.17
C ILE A 466 14.95 -2.15 -28.99
N ARG A 467 15.54 -3.34 -29.21
CA ARG A 467 16.76 -3.50 -30.02
C ARG A 467 16.57 -3.07 -31.47
N GLU A 468 15.38 -3.28 -32.02
CA GLU A 468 15.00 -2.89 -33.40
C GLU A 468 14.55 -1.42 -33.51
N GLY A 469 14.61 -0.65 -32.41
CA GLY A 469 14.18 0.74 -32.38
C GLY A 469 12.68 0.93 -32.60
N LYS A 470 11.86 -0.09 -32.30
CA LYS A 470 10.41 0.00 -32.37
C LYS A 470 9.92 0.87 -31.23
N LYS A 471 9.03 1.81 -31.56
CA LYS A 471 8.52 2.81 -30.62
C LYS A 471 7.25 2.38 -29.90
N THR A 472 6.57 1.35 -30.39
CA THR A 472 5.31 0.90 -29.82
C THR A 472 5.21 -0.61 -29.71
N LEU A 473 4.51 -1.07 -28.68
CA LEU A 473 3.98 -2.43 -28.56
C LEU A 473 2.46 -2.35 -28.56
N MET A 474 1.83 -2.94 -29.57
CA MET A 474 0.39 -3.11 -29.63
C MET A 474 0.00 -4.57 -29.39
N ILE A 475 -1.08 -4.78 -28.64
CA ILE A 475 -1.59 -6.11 -28.31
C ILE A 475 -3.08 -6.17 -28.63
N TYR A 476 -3.45 -7.07 -29.53
CA TYR A 476 -4.84 -7.48 -29.75
C TYR A 476 -5.15 -8.70 -28.90
N LEU A 477 -6.20 -8.58 -28.10
CA LEU A 477 -6.72 -9.63 -27.23
C LEU A 477 -8.03 -10.15 -27.82
N SER A 478 -8.12 -11.46 -28.03
CA SER A 478 -9.33 -12.15 -28.50
C SER A 478 -9.54 -13.47 -27.76
N ILE A 479 -10.71 -14.08 -27.85
CA ILE A 479 -10.87 -15.49 -27.47
C ILE A 479 -10.35 -16.36 -28.63
N PRO A 480 -9.59 -17.45 -28.38
CA PRO A 480 -9.16 -18.37 -29.42
C PRO A 480 -10.35 -18.97 -30.21
N PRO A 481 -10.19 -19.28 -31.51
CA PRO A 481 -11.28 -19.78 -32.34
C PRO A 481 -12.02 -21.01 -31.80
N GLU A 482 -11.30 -21.89 -31.11
CA GLU A 482 -11.74 -23.15 -30.51
C GLU A 482 -12.38 -22.99 -29.12
N LYS A 483 -12.44 -21.76 -28.59
CA LYS A 483 -13.01 -21.45 -27.27
C LYS A 483 -14.17 -20.46 -27.39
N GLU A 484 -14.94 -20.36 -26.31
CA GLU A 484 -16.01 -19.38 -26.13
C GLU A 484 -15.89 -18.73 -24.75
N GLY A 485 -16.60 -17.63 -24.55
CA GLY A 485 -16.72 -16.96 -23.26
C GLY A 485 -16.60 -15.44 -23.37
N THR A 486 -16.73 -14.79 -22.21
CA THR A 486 -16.55 -13.34 -22.09
C THR A 486 -15.53 -13.04 -21.02
N VAL A 487 -14.53 -12.22 -21.35
CA VAL A 487 -13.58 -11.67 -20.38
C VAL A 487 -13.67 -10.15 -20.43
N GLN A 488 -13.73 -9.51 -19.26
CA GLN A 488 -13.79 -8.06 -19.15
C GLN A 488 -12.67 -7.57 -18.26
N PHE A 489 -11.85 -6.67 -18.78
CA PHE A 489 -10.82 -5.97 -18.03
C PHE A 489 -11.23 -4.53 -17.76
N LEU A 490 -10.68 -3.97 -16.68
CA LEU A 490 -10.74 -2.54 -16.41
C LEU A 490 -9.99 -1.79 -17.50
N GLY A 491 -10.57 -0.69 -17.99
CA GLY A 491 -9.99 0.18 -19.00
C GLY A 491 -9.49 1.49 -18.39
N PRO A 492 -9.03 2.45 -19.21
CA PRO A 492 -8.53 3.73 -18.74
C PRO A 492 -9.65 4.65 -18.23
N GLN A 493 -10.90 4.45 -18.67
CA GLN A 493 -12.04 5.23 -18.21
C GLN A 493 -12.69 4.58 -16.97
N ILE A 494 -13.01 5.38 -15.97
CA ILE A 494 -13.67 4.91 -14.75
C ILE A 494 -15.12 4.50 -15.06
N PRO A 495 -15.53 3.23 -14.84
CA PRO A 495 -16.91 2.83 -15.08
C PRO A 495 -17.85 3.42 -14.02
N ARG A 496 -19.02 3.93 -14.43
CA ARG A 496 -19.98 4.60 -13.52
C ARG A 496 -20.49 3.71 -12.39
N THR A 497 -20.70 2.42 -12.66
CA THR A 497 -21.37 1.47 -11.75
C THR A 497 -20.44 0.41 -11.16
N HIS A 498 -19.13 0.61 -11.17
CA HIS A 498 -18.15 -0.35 -10.66
C HIS A 498 -17.79 -0.10 -9.18
N PRO A 499 -17.44 -1.13 -8.38
CA PRO A 499 -16.99 -0.94 -6.98
C PRO A 499 -15.82 0.04 -6.82
N LEU A 500 -14.97 0.14 -7.84
CA LEU A 500 -13.83 1.06 -7.88
C LEU A 500 -14.17 2.47 -8.40
N ALA A 501 -15.41 2.73 -8.83
CA ALA A 501 -15.79 3.98 -9.50
C ALA A 501 -15.55 5.24 -8.66
N LYS A 502 -15.53 5.08 -7.33
CA LYS A 502 -15.36 6.16 -6.35
C LYS A 502 -13.95 6.22 -5.77
N LEU A 503 -13.06 5.32 -6.19
CA LEU A 503 -11.73 5.20 -5.61
C LEU A 503 -10.72 6.05 -6.38
N VAL A 504 -10.01 6.90 -5.65
CA VAL A 504 -9.04 7.86 -6.22
C VAL A 504 -7.86 7.20 -6.94
N TYR A 505 -7.60 5.92 -6.65
CA TYR A 505 -6.51 5.11 -7.20
C TYR A 505 -6.98 4.12 -8.28
N TYR A 506 -8.14 4.35 -8.92
CA TYR A 506 -8.63 3.53 -10.04
C TYR A 506 -7.56 3.33 -11.12
N GLU A 507 -6.75 4.37 -11.39
CA GLU A 507 -5.67 4.33 -12.39
C GLU A 507 -4.68 3.18 -12.15
N ARG A 508 -4.52 2.70 -10.91
CA ARG A 508 -3.65 1.55 -10.59
C ARG A 508 -4.21 0.21 -11.07
N PHE A 509 -5.47 0.15 -11.48
CA PHE A 509 -6.10 -1.04 -12.05
C PHE A 509 -6.31 -0.93 -13.57
N THR A 510 -5.72 0.06 -14.22
CA THR A 510 -5.70 0.13 -15.70
C THR A 510 -4.58 -0.75 -16.26
N PRO A 511 -4.71 -1.23 -17.52
CA PRO A 511 -3.68 -2.01 -18.17
C PRO A 511 -2.32 -1.29 -18.16
N ARG A 512 -1.27 -2.03 -17.83
CA ARG A 512 0.09 -1.50 -17.82
C ARG A 512 1.12 -2.52 -18.28
N LEU A 513 2.15 -2.04 -18.97
CA LEU A 513 3.37 -2.78 -19.23
C LEU A 513 4.36 -2.47 -18.11
N GLU A 514 4.73 -3.49 -17.33
CA GLU A 514 5.75 -3.37 -16.29
C GLU A 514 7.06 -3.98 -16.79
N ILE A 515 8.13 -3.20 -16.73
CA ILE A 515 9.46 -3.60 -17.17
C ILE A 515 10.43 -3.47 -15.99
N ARG A 516 11.13 -4.56 -15.69
CA ARG A 516 12.29 -4.57 -14.81
C ARG A 516 13.54 -4.59 -15.66
N TYR A 517 14.47 -3.72 -15.33
CA TYR A 517 15.74 -3.56 -16.03
C TYR A 517 16.89 -4.07 -15.17
N ARG A 518 18.05 -4.26 -15.80
CA ARG A 518 19.35 -4.41 -15.17
C ARG A 518 20.27 -3.34 -15.76
N ARG A 519 20.96 -2.60 -14.90
CA ARG A 519 21.98 -1.64 -15.34
C ARG A 519 23.16 -2.38 -16.00
N ARG A 520 23.63 -1.90 -17.15
CA ARG A 520 24.84 -2.43 -17.80
C ARG A 520 26.09 -2.10 -16.96
N PRO A 521 27.06 -3.01 -16.85
CA PRO A 521 28.35 -2.67 -16.25
C PRO A 521 29.03 -1.54 -17.03
N GLY A 522 29.70 -0.62 -16.34
CA GLY A 522 30.50 0.45 -16.96
C GLY A 522 29.72 1.63 -17.55
N THR A 523 28.39 1.68 -17.40
CA THR A 523 27.61 2.87 -17.74
C THR A 523 27.50 3.80 -16.54
N ASP A 524 28.25 4.91 -16.55
CA ASP A 524 28.22 5.95 -15.50
C ASP A 524 27.01 6.88 -15.58
N LEU A 525 26.06 6.59 -16.47
CA LEU A 525 24.85 7.37 -16.61
C LEU A 525 23.90 7.08 -15.44
N ASN A 526 23.57 8.11 -14.68
CA ASN A 526 22.33 8.16 -13.91
C ASN A 526 21.36 9.08 -14.68
N PRO A 527 20.68 8.59 -15.74
CA PRO A 527 19.72 9.41 -16.47
C PRO A 527 18.50 9.73 -15.57
N PRO A 528 17.72 10.78 -15.88
CA PRO A 528 16.42 10.97 -15.28
C PRO A 528 15.58 9.70 -15.43
N TRP A 529 15.18 9.11 -14.30
CA TRP A 529 14.35 7.91 -14.29
C TRP A 529 12.89 8.28 -14.11
N GLU A 530 12.05 7.89 -15.06
CA GLU A 530 10.61 8.03 -14.95
C GLU A 530 10.00 6.65 -14.66
N PRO A 531 9.63 6.36 -13.39
CA PRO A 531 9.09 5.05 -13.01
C PRO A 531 7.66 4.80 -13.51
N PHE A 532 6.93 5.86 -13.88
CA PHE A 532 5.56 5.77 -14.40
C PHE A 532 5.44 6.60 -15.67
N ALA A 533 5.44 5.94 -16.84
CA ALA A 533 5.30 6.58 -18.14
C ALA A 533 3.86 6.43 -18.68
N ARG A 534 3.44 7.35 -19.56
CA ARG A 534 2.10 7.36 -20.17
C ARG A 534 2.12 7.40 -21.69
#